data_AF-A0A9W8CN94-F1
#
_entry.id   AF-A0A9W8CN94-F1
#
_cell.length_a   1.000
_cell.length_b   1.000
_cell.length_c   1.000
_cell.angle_alpha   90.00
_cell.angle_beta   90.00
_cell.angle_gamma   90.00
#
_symmetry.space_group_name_H-M   'P 1'
#
loop_
_entity.id
_entity.type
_entity.pdbx_description
1 polymer ?
#
loop_
_entity_poly.entity_id
_entity_poly.type
_entity_poly.pdbx_seq_one_letter_code
_entity_poly.pdbx_strand_id
1 'polypeptide(L)'
;MSWLRMSLGVYSVISCHIFRIYQYHCIFRWRIRASGRYLWIPIALWALFPLVYGILASTLPENQGTLMVVDPPMCFAHKPAYFVALSFLLVLILCWIYATLLMNRVNVCFNEYRELIIVIVSTILVVVIQVVLRWVPAVGDSGFAYNTMTSMTDILIGQVSFLVLVFKPAFHCLIDRDAYLKVFLHTLKRENRHSEYELANGEEIGRISSSYNPEDSNHYSSGSVTGSTRSLAKILFSSRATDDSVTAFHDDLGMSTVPKRMLV
;
A
#
# COMPACT_ATOMS: atom_id res chain seq x y z
N MET A 1 22.32 15.11 6.81
CA MET A 1 20.86 14.82 6.90
C MET A 1 20.31 13.90 5.80
N SER A 2 21.10 13.50 4.81
CA SER A 2 20.61 12.67 3.68
C SER A 2 20.12 11.27 4.10
N TRP A 3 20.78 10.64 5.08
CA TRP A 3 20.38 9.32 5.60
C TRP A 3 19.03 9.38 6.33
N LEU A 4 18.73 10.49 7.03
CA LEU A 4 17.47 10.69 7.73
C LEU A 4 16.32 10.80 6.73
N ARG A 5 16.50 11.55 5.64
CA ARG A 5 15.51 11.63 4.56
C ARG A 5 15.21 10.27 3.93
N MET A 6 16.24 9.47 3.65
CA MET A 6 16.02 8.11 3.15
C MET A 6 15.28 7.25 4.18
N SER A 7 15.79 7.19 5.41
CA SER A 7 15.30 6.28 6.45
C SER A 7 13.89 6.61 6.95
N LEU A 8 13.58 7.90 7.15
CA LEU A 8 12.29 8.37 7.65
C LEU A 8 11.31 8.75 6.54
N GLY A 9 11.78 9.01 5.32
CA GLY A 9 10.92 9.33 4.18
C GLY A 9 10.32 8.08 3.55
N VAL A 10 10.81 7.72 2.36
CA VAL A 10 10.25 6.66 1.50
C VAL A 10 10.14 5.31 2.24
N TYR A 11 11.13 4.96 3.07
CA TYR A 11 11.10 3.71 3.84
C TYR A 11 9.92 3.64 4.83
N SER A 12 9.63 4.73 5.54
CA SER A 12 8.53 4.75 6.50
C SER A 12 7.18 4.65 5.79
N VAL A 13 7.03 5.33 4.65
CA VAL A 13 5.82 5.31 3.82
C VAL A 13 5.55 3.91 3.29
N ILE A 14 6.53 3.25 2.67
CA ILE A 14 6.38 1.88 2.17
C ILE A 14 6.10 0.91 3.32
N SER A 15 6.82 1.04 4.44
CA SER A 15 6.60 0.19 5.62
C SER A 15 5.18 0.34 6.18
N CYS A 16 4.64 1.57 6.21
CA CYS A 16 3.26 1.84 6.61
C CYS A 16 2.25 1.15 5.68
N HIS A 17 2.48 1.15 4.37
CA HIS A 17 1.62 0.45 3.41
C HIS A 17 1.69 -1.08 3.57
N ILE A 18 2.88 -1.64 3.73
CA ILE A 18 3.05 -3.07 3.99
C ILE A 18 2.34 -3.44 5.31
N PHE A 19 2.47 -2.61 6.33
CA PHE A 19 1.81 -2.82 7.62
C PHE A 19 0.28 -2.81 7.50
N ARG A 20 -0.29 -1.85 6.75
CA ARG A 20 -1.73 -1.81 6.45
C ARG A 20 -2.20 -3.08 5.73
N ILE A 21 -1.44 -3.54 4.72
CA ILE A 21 -1.71 -4.80 4.03
C ILE A 21 -1.63 -5.98 5.02
N TYR A 22 -0.64 -6.02 5.90
CA TYR A 22 -0.52 -7.07 6.90
C TYR A 22 -1.73 -7.13 7.84
N GLN A 23 -2.25 -5.98 8.27
CA GLN A 23 -3.47 -5.93 9.09
C GLN A 23 -4.66 -6.56 8.38
N TYR A 24 -4.89 -6.25 7.11
CA TYR A 24 -5.93 -6.90 6.32
C TYR A 24 -5.70 -8.39 6.18
N HIS A 25 -4.44 -8.82 6.08
CA HIS A 25 -4.13 -10.24 5.93
C HIS A 25 -4.48 -10.99 7.21
N CYS A 26 -4.18 -10.41 8.38
CA CYS A 26 -4.57 -10.96 9.67
C CYS A 26 -6.09 -11.07 9.82
N ILE A 27 -6.81 -10.01 9.46
CA ILE A 27 -8.28 -9.95 9.61
C ILE A 27 -8.96 -10.94 8.68
N PHE A 28 -8.67 -10.88 7.38
CA PHE A 28 -9.44 -11.66 6.39
C PHE A 28 -8.96 -13.09 6.20
N ARG A 29 -7.68 -13.38 6.37
CA ARG A 29 -7.14 -14.73 6.12
C ARG A 29 -6.92 -15.54 7.39
N TRP A 30 -6.43 -14.90 8.45
CA TRP A 30 -6.22 -15.60 9.72
C TRP A 30 -7.42 -15.51 10.66
N ARG A 31 -8.35 -14.58 10.42
CA ARG A 31 -9.52 -14.34 11.28
C ARG A 31 -9.10 -14.01 12.72
N ILE A 32 -7.97 -13.33 12.85
CA ILE A 32 -7.43 -12.87 14.14
C ILE A 32 -7.57 -11.36 14.18
N ARG A 33 -8.07 -10.84 15.30
CA ARG A 33 -8.09 -9.40 15.56
C ARG A 33 -6.67 -8.86 15.47
N ALA A 34 -6.47 -7.79 14.70
CA ALA A 34 -5.18 -7.11 14.59
C ALA A 34 -4.86 -6.30 15.86
N SER A 35 -4.78 -6.96 17.02
CA SER A 35 -4.45 -6.36 18.31
C SER A 35 -3.34 -7.15 19.01
N GLY A 36 -2.64 -6.47 19.93
CA GLY A 36 -1.64 -7.10 20.79
C GLY A 36 -0.23 -7.22 20.21
N ARG A 37 0.57 -8.13 20.77
CA ARG A 37 2.02 -8.25 20.53
C ARG A 37 2.38 -8.61 19.09
N TYR A 38 1.54 -9.37 18.39
CA TYR A 38 1.77 -9.80 17.00
C TYR A 38 1.81 -8.64 16.00
N LEU A 39 1.17 -7.52 16.33
CA LEU A 39 1.17 -6.32 15.49
C LEU A 39 2.51 -5.56 15.57
N TRP A 40 3.24 -5.69 16.68
CA TRP A 40 4.52 -5.04 16.87
C TRP A 40 5.68 -5.72 16.14
N ILE A 41 5.58 -7.03 15.90
CA ILE A 41 6.62 -7.82 15.21
C ILE A 41 6.93 -7.24 13.81
N PRO A 42 5.97 -7.06 12.89
CA PRO A 42 6.27 -6.49 11.58
C PRO A 42 6.78 -5.05 11.69
N ILE A 43 6.24 -4.23 12.59
CA ILE A 43 6.72 -2.86 12.80
C ILE A 43 8.20 -2.85 13.22
N ALA A 44 8.56 -3.69 14.19
CA ALA A 44 9.94 -3.83 14.66
C ALA A 44 10.86 -4.36 13.55
N LEU A 45 10.39 -5.35 12.78
CA LEU A 45 11.13 -5.90 11.63
C LEU A 45 11.39 -4.83 10.57
N TRP A 46 10.39 -4.01 10.25
CA TRP A 46 10.53 -2.93 9.27
C TRP A 46 11.38 -1.78 9.77
N ALA A 47 11.31 -1.44 11.06
CA ALA A 47 12.17 -0.44 11.70
C ALA A 47 13.65 -0.87 11.79
N LEU A 48 13.92 -2.18 11.78
CA LEU A 48 15.28 -2.72 11.81
C LEU A 48 16.08 -2.34 10.56
N PHE A 49 15.47 -2.32 9.38
CA PHE A 49 16.17 -1.98 8.12
C PHE A 49 16.76 -0.55 8.09
N PRO A 50 15.98 0.53 8.33
CA PRO A 50 16.52 1.87 8.40
C PRO A 50 17.50 2.06 9.57
N LEU A 51 17.31 1.33 10.67
CA LEU A 51 18.23 1.35 11.80
C LEU A 51 19.59 0.75 11.41
N VAL A 52 19.61 -0.42 10.76
CA VAL A 52 20.83 -1.05 10.25
C VAL A 52 21.51 -0.14 9.23
N TYR A 53 20.76 0.48 8.33
CA TYR A 53 21.31 1.45 7.39
C TYR A 53 21.91 2.68 8.10
N GLY A 54 21.24 3.21 9.13
CA GLY A 54 21.76 4.32 9.93
C GLY A 54 23.03 3.96 10.70
N ILE A 55 23.11 2.76 11.26
CA ILE A 55 24.34 2.24 11.90
C ILE A 55 25.45 2.09 10.88
N LEU A 56 25.19 1.49 9.71
CA LEU A 56 26.19 1.39 8.64
C LEU A 56 26.66 2.80 8.22
N ALA A 57 25.74 3.72 7.96
CA ALA A 57 26.08 5.08 7.55
C ALA A 57 26.90 5.86 8.60
N SER A 58 26.74 5.56 9.89
CA SER A 58 27.48 6.23 10.98
C SER A 58 28.80 5.54 11.35
N THR A 59 28.94 4.25 11.05
CA THR A 59 30.16 3.47 11.35
C THR A 59 31.18 3.50 10.20
N LEU A 60 30.74 3.80 8.98
CA LEU A 60 31.66 3.91 7.84
C LEU A 60 32.57 5.15 7.96
N PRO A 61 33.89 5.00 7.70
CA PRO A 61 34.83 6.12 7.71
C PRO A 61 34.51 7.15 6.61
N GLU A 62 34.94 8.40 6.79
CA GLU A 62 34.59 9.54 5.92
C GLU A 62 34.88 9.30 4.42
N ASN A 63 35.91 8.52 4.13
CA ASN A 63 36.31 8.14 2.76
C ASN A 63 35.38 7.12 2.08
N GLN A 64 34.47 6.49 2.83
CA GLN A 64 33.50 5.50 2.33
C GLN A 64 32.05 5.84 2.72
N GLY A 65 31.86 6.76 3.67
CA GLY A 65 30.58 7.16 4.23
C GLY A 65 30.02 8.44 3.60
N THR A 66 29.73 9.42 4.45
CA THR A 66 29.18 10.72 4.04
C THR A 66 30.22 11.82 4.18
N LEU A 67 30.56 12.48 3.08
CA LEU A 67 31.43 13.65 3.07
C LEU A 67 30.56 14.90 3.28
N MET A 68 30.88 15.70 4.29
CA MET A 68 30.30 17.03 4.47
C MET A 68 31.22 18.08 3.85
N VAL A 69 30.78 18.71 2.77
CA VAL A 69 31.43 19.89 2.19
C VAL A 69 30.86 21.11 2.90
N VAL A 70 31.75 21.98 3.40
CA VAL A 70 31.36 23.12 4.25
C VAL A 70 30.85 24.29 3.42
N ASP A 71 31.35 24.47 2.19
CA ASP A 71 30.99 25.60 1.35
C ASP A 71 30.90 25.20 -0.14
N PRO A 72 29.69 24.99 -0.70
CA PRO A 72 28.38 25.10 -0.05
C PRO A 72 28.13 23.95 0.94
N PRO A 73 27.32 24.14 2.00
CA PRO A 73 26.99 23.09 2.96
C PRO A 73 26.22 21.96 2.27
N MET A 74 26.93 20.92 1.85
CA MET A 74 26.40 19.80 1.10
C MET A 74 26.90 18.48 1.68
N CYS A 75 26.00 17.49 1.75
CA CYS A 75 26.31 16.16 2.25
C CYS A 75 26.25 15.17 1.09
N PHE A 76 27.42 14.69 0.67
CA PHE A 76 27.55 13.70 -0.39
C PHE A 76 27.66 12.30 0.21
N ALA A 77 26.71 11.44 -0.13
CA ALA A 77 26.85 10.01 0.12
C ALA A 77 27.76 9.40 -0.94
N HIS A 78 28.76 8.62 -0.52
CA HIS A 78 29.55 7.81 -1.43
C HIS A 78 28.66 6.83 -2.22
N LYS A 79 29.05 6.57 -3.48
CA LYS A 79 28.37 5.64 -4.39
C LYS A 79 28.03 4.28 -3.76
N PRO A 80 28.95 3.56 -3.05
CA PRO A 80 28.62 2.29 -2.43
C PRO A 80 27.50 2.38 -1.39
N ALA A 81 27.52 3.37 -0.50
CA ALA A 81 26.46 3.57 0.50
C ALA A 81 25.10 3.81 -0.17
N TYR A 82 25.08 4.57 -1.27
CA TYR A 82 23.89 4.78 -2.07
C TYR A 82 23.35 3.49 -2.69
N PHE A 83 24.22 2.65 -3.26
CA PHE A 83 23.80 1.36 -3.82
C PHE A 83 23.23 0.42 -2.76
N VAL A 84 23.82 0.37 -1.57
CA VAL A 84 23.28 -0.40 -0.45
C VAL A 84 21.87 0.07 -0.09
N ALA A 85 21.67 1.39 0.05
CA ALA A 85 20.36 1.97 0.31
C ALA A 85 19.34 1.66 -0.80
N LEU A 86 19.78 1.69 -2.06
CA LEU A 86 18.93 1.39 -3.21
C LEU A 86 18.55 -0.09 -3.26
N SER A 87 19.48 -1.00 -2.93
CA SER A 87 19.21 -2.44 -2.84
C SER A 87 18.16 -2.76 -1.77
N PHE A 88 18.29 -2.18 -0.58
CA PHE A 88 17.28 -2.33 0.48
C PHE A 88 15.91 -1.78 0.04
N LEU A 89 15.88 -0.63 -0.63
CA LEU A 89 14.64 -0.04 -1.14
C LEU A 89 13.98 -0.95 -2.19
N LEU A 90 14.78 -1.55 -3.08
CA LEU A 90 14.29 -2.46 -4.11
C LEU A 90 13.69 -3.72 -3.48
N VAL A 91 14.35 -4.32 -2.49
CA VAL A 91 13.81 -5.46 -1.73
C VAL A 91 12.49 -5.08 -1.04
N LEU A 92 12.40 -3.87 -0.48
CA LEU A 92 11.19 -3.37 0.16
C LEU A 92 10.03 -3.20 -0.84
N ILE A 93 10.31 -2.63 -2.02
CA ILE A 93 9.33 -2.50 -3.11
C ILE A 93 8.85 -3.88 -3.58
N LEU A 94 9.76 -4.84 -3.77
CA LEU A 94 9.38 -6.20 -4.15
C LEU A 94 8.51 -6.86 -3.09
N CYS A 95 8.83 -6.70 -1.80
CA CYS A 95 8.00 -7.18 -0.71
C CYS A 95 6.61 -6.52 -0.72
N TRP A 96 6.55 -5.21 -0.97
CA TRP A 96 5.28 -4.48 -1.06
C TRP A 96 4.42 -4.95 -2.24
N ILE A 97 5.02 -5.15 -3.42
CA ILE A 97 4.32 -5.71 -4.59
C ILE A 97 3.81 -7.11 -4.24
N TYR A 98 4.66 -7.97 -3.67
CA TYR A 98 4.27 -9.34 -3.30
C TYR A 98 3.11 -9.35 -2.29
N ALA A 99 3.18 -8.53 -1.24
CA ALA A 99 2.12 -8.39 -0.25
C ALA A 99 0.81 -7.88 -0.89
N THR A 100 0.90 -6.97 -1.86
CA THR A 100 -0.26 -6.47 -2.60
C THR A 100 -0.87 -7.53 -3.51
N LEU A 101 -0.05 -8.36 -4.17
CA LEU A 101 -0.54 -9.47 -4.99
C LEU A 101 -1.26 -10.53 -4.14
N LEU A 102 -0.80 -10.79 -2.91
CA LEU A 102 -1.51 -11.65 -1.96
C LEU A 102 -2.91 -11.09 -1.61
N MET A 103 -3.11 -9.78 -1.70
CA MET A 103 -4.40 -9.13 -1.46
C MET A 103 -5.39 -9.18 -2.61
N ASN A 104 -4.99 -9.61 -3.81
CA ASN A 104 -5.89 -9.65 -4.95
C ASN A 104 -7.18 -10.47 -4.70
N ARG A 105 -7.14 -11.42 -3.75
CA ARG A 105 -8.30 -12.25 -3.35
C ARG A 105 -9.23 -11.60 -2.32
N VAL A 106 -8.85 -10.46 -1.76
CA VAL A 106 -9.58 -9.73 -0.69
C VAL A 106 -10.30 -8.52 -1.27
N ASN A 107 -10.76 -8.62 -2.53
CA ASN A 107 -11.24 -7.50 -3.34
C ASN A 107 -12.65 -6.98 -2.96
N VAL A 108 -13.11 -7.32 -1.77
CA VAL A 108 -14.55 -7.46 -1.46
C VAL A 108 -15.21 -6.17 -1.01
N CYS A 109 -14.51 -5.32 -0.23
CA CYS A 109 -15.21 -4.20 0.39
C CYS A 109 -14.97 -2.82 -0.26
N PHE A 110 -13.83 -2.52 -0.90
CA PHE A 110 -13.53 -1.11 -1.25
C PHE A 110 -12.75 -0.82 -2.54
N ASN A 111 -12.53 -1.80 -3.43
CA ASN A 111 -11.65 -1.61 -4.60
C ASN A 111 -10.23 -1.14 -4.20
N GLU A 112 -9.85 -1.35 -2.94
CA GLU A 112 -8.62 -0.85 -2.32
C GLU A 112 -7.37 -1.47 -2.97
N TYR A 113 -7.49 -2.67 -3.55
CA TYR A 113 -6.43 -3.28 -4.35
C TYR A 113 -6.03 -2.40 -5.54
N ARG A 114 -7.00 -1.82 -6.27
CA ARG A 114 -6.70 -0.93 -7.40
C ARG A 114 -6.09 0.38 -6.94
N GLU A 115 -6.59 0.92 -5.83
CA GLU A 115 -6.07 2.13 -5.19
C GLU A 115 -4.60 1.92 -4.74
N LEU A 116 -4.29 0.78 -4.12
CA LEU A 116 -2.93 0.39 -3.76
C LEU A 116 -2.01 0.23 -4.98
N ILE A 117 -2.48 -0.37 -6.07
CA ILE A 117 -1.68 -0.47 -7.31
C ILE A 117 -1.31 0.92 -7.83
N ILE A 118 -2.26 1.86 -7.84
CA ILE A 118 -2.01 3.24 -8.29
C ILE A 118 -0.89 3.87 -7.44
N VAL A 119 -0.93 3.68 -6.12
CA VAL A 119 0.08 4.20 -5.19
C VAL A 119 1.45 3.51 -5.37
N ILE A 120 1.48 2.21 -5.65
CA ILE A 120 2.72 1.48 -5.95
C ILE A 120 3.34 2.00 -7.25
N VAL A 121 2.55 2.11 -8.32
CA VAL A 121 3.03 2.58 -9.63
C VAL A 121 3.54 4.02 -9.54
N SER A 122 2.82 4.91 -8.85
CA SER A 122 3.27 6.29 -8.64
C SER A 122 4.56 6.36 -7.80
N THR A 123 4.69 5.51 -6.78
CA THR A 123 5.91 5.45 -5.96
C THR A 123 7.10 4.96 -6.78
N ILE A 124 6.94 3.89 -7.57
CA ILE A 124 8.00 3.37 -8.45
C ILE A 124 8.43 4.45 -9.46
N LEU A 125 7.47 5.16 -10.06
CA LEU A 125 7.75 6.25 -10.99
C LEU A 125 8.59 7.36 -10.32
N VAL A 126 8.23 7.77 -9.11
CA VAL A 126 8.98 8.77 -8.34
C VAL A 126 10.39 8.28 -8.01
N VAL A 127 10.55 7.03 -7.56
CA VAL A 127 11.87 6.44 -7.29
C VAL A 127 12.73 6.43 -8.55
N VAL A 128 12.17 6.04 -9.70
CA VAL A 128 12.88 6.06 -10.99
C VAL A 128 13.30 7.49 -11.35
N ILE A 129 12.40 8.48 -11.22
CA ILE A 129 12.72 9.89 -11.46
C ILE A 129 13.87 10.35 -10.55
N GLN A 130 13.83 10.02 -9.26
CA GLN A 130 14.89 10.39 -8.31
C GLN A 130 16.23 9.74 -8.64
N VAL A 131 16.22 8.48 -9.08
CA VAL A 131 17.43 7.80 -9.56
C VAL A 131 17.95 8.50 -10.81
N VAL A 132 17.11 8.77 -11.82
CA VAL A 132 17.53 9.45 -13.06
C VAL A 132 18.10 10.83 -12.76
N LEU A 133 17.42 11.65 -11.94
CA LEU A 133 17.87 12.98 -11.54
C LEU A 133 19.24 12.95 -10.86
N ARG A 134 19.57 11.87 -10.13
CA ARG A 134 20.87 11.69 -9.48
C ARG A 134 21.99 11.38 -10.46
N TRP A 135 21.70 10.75 -11.60
CA TRP A 135 22.69 10.36 -12.61
C TRP A 135 22.92 11.43 -13.69
N VAL A 136 22.05 12.43 -13.81
CA VAL A 136 22.23 13.55 -14.75
C VAL A 136 23.21 14.58 -14.16
N PRO A 137 24.42 14.74 -14.71
CA PRO A 137 25.47 15.57 -14.11
C PRO A 137 25.06 17.05 -14.00
N ALA A 138 24.37 17.59 -15.00
CA ALA A 138 23.93 18.99 -15.02
C ALA A 138 22.99 19.37 -13.85
N VAL A 139 22.22 18.41 -13.33
CA VAL A 139 21.32 18.63 -12.17
C VAL A 139 22.01 18.31 -10.86
N GLY A 140 22.91 17.30 -10.87
CA GLY A 140 23.67 16.88 -9.69
C GLY A 140 24.60 17.95 -9.13
N ASP A 141 25.16 18.81 -9.99
CA ASP A 141 26.09 19.87 -9.59
C ASP A 141 25.36 21.08 -8.96
N SER A 142 24.10 21.32 -9.35
CA SER A 142 23.23 22.30 -8.70
C SER A 142 22.50 21.64 -7.53
N GLY A 143 23.16 21.56 -6.38
CA GLY A 143 22.60 20.96 -5.17
C GLY A 143 21.22 21.49 -4.79
N PHE A 144 20.94 22.78 -5.05
CA PHE A 144 19.63 23.39 -4.84
C PHE A 144 18.55 22.81 -5.76
N ALA A 145 18.81 22.69 -7.06
CA ALA A 145 17.85 22.16 -8.02
C ALA A 145 17.52 20.69 -7.73
N TYR A 146 18.55 19.86 -7.47
CA TYR A 146 18.37 18.46 -7.12
C TYR A 146 17.53 18.29 -5.83
N ASN A 147 17.87 19.03 -4.77
CA ASN A 147 17.15 18.95 -3.50
C ASN A 147 15.70 19.43 -3.64
N THR A 148 15.47 20.50 -4.37
CA THR A 148 14.12 21.04 -4.61
C THR A 148 13.26 20.05 -5.39
N MET A 149 13.78 19.51 -6.50
CA MET A 149 13.05 18.52 -7.30
C MET A 149 12.73 17.27 -6.50
N THR A 150 13.70 16.76 -5.73
CA THR A 150 13.47 15.57 -4.90
C THR A 150 12.38 15.83 -3.86
N SER A 151 12.47 16.94 -3.11
CA SER A 151 11.47 17.31 -2.11
C SER A 151 10.07 17.52 -2.72
N MET A 152 9.98 18.12 -3.91
CA MET A 152 8.70 18.29 -4.60
C MET A 152 8.10 16.94 -5.00
N THR A 153 8.93 15.99 -5.48
CA THR A 153 8.44 14.63 -5.79
C THR A 153 8.00 13.87 -4.55
N ASP A 154 8.69 14.04 -3.41
CA ASP A 154 8.34 13.42 -2.13
C ASP A 154 7.00 13.98 -1.58
N ILE A 155 6.77 15.29 -1.71
CA ILE A 155 5.50 15.90 -1.33
C ILE A 155 4.38 15.41 -2.25
N LEU A 156 4.61 15.38 -3.57
CA LEU A 156 3.64 14.93 -4.55
C LEU A 156 3.17 13.49 -4.25
N ILE A 157 4.10 12.56 -3.98
CA ILE A 157 3.74 11.17 -3.66
C ILE A 157 2.99 11.07 -2.34
N GLY A 158 3.34 11.88 -1.33
CA GLY A 158 2.60 11.97 -0.08
C GLY A 158 1.16 12.41 -0.29
N GLN A 159 0.95 13.45 -1.12
CA GLN A 159 -0.39 13.94 -1.46
C GLN A 159 -1.21 12.91 -2.24
N VAL A 160 -0.60 12.24 -3.23
CA VAL A 160 -1.26 11.17 -4.00
C VAL A 160 -1.66 10.01 -3.07
N SER A 161 -0.75 9.59 -2.19
CA SER A 161 -1.02 8.50 -1.24
C SER A 161 -2.13 8.85 -0.25
N PHE A 162 -2.14 10.09 0.26
CA PHE A 162 -3.19 10.59 1.13
C PHE A 162 -4.54 10.66 0.42
N LEU A 163 -4.59 11.23 -0.78
CA LEU A 163 -5.82 11.40 -1.53
C LEU A 163 -6.41 10.07 -2.00
N VAL A 164 -5.57 9.12 -2.40
CA VAL A 164 -6.04 7.81 -2.87
C VAL A 164 -6.47 6.91 -1.71
N LEU A 165 -5.72 6.85 -0.60
CA LEU A 165 -5.94 5.83 0.44
C LEU A 165 -6.68 6.34 1.69
N VAL A 166 -6.61 7.63 1.99
CA VAL A 166 -7.13 8.21 3.24
C VAL A 166 -8.33 9.09 2.98
N PHE A 167 -8.31 9.91 1.92
CA PHE A 167 -9.37 10.86 1.67
C PHE A 167 -10.74 10.20 1.49
N LYS A 168 -10.85 9.12 0.71
CA LYS A 168 -12.12 8.42 0.49
C LYS A 168 -12.74 7.86 1.78
N PRO A 169 -12.04 7.05 2.60
CA PRO A 169 -12.61 6.58 3.87
C PRO A 169 -12.85 7.73 4.85
N ALA A 170 -11.98 8.73 4.91
CA ALA A 170 -12.16 9.89 5.78
C ALA A 170 -13.40 10.72 5.40
N PHE A 171 -13.61 10.95 4.11
CA PHE A 171 -14.75 11.69 3.57
C PHE A 171 -16.07 10.97 3.92
N HIS A 172 -16.15 9.67 3.69
CA HIS A 172 -17.33 8.89 4.05
C HIS A 172 -17.55 8.83 5.57
N CYS A 173 -16.49 8.77 6.37
CA CYS A 173 -16.62 8.79 7.83
C CYS A 173 -17.10 10.15 8.37
N LEU A 174 -16.74 11.26 7.72
CA LEU A 174 -17.08 12.61 8.18
C LEU A 174 -18.44 13.11 7.66
N ILE A 175 -18.78 12.82 6.41
CA ILE A 175 -19.95 13.41 5.75
C ILE A 175 -21.17 12.48 5.78
N ASP A 176 -20.98 11.19 5.55
CA ASP A 176 -22.09 10.24 5.40
C ASP A 176 -21.80 8.91 6.09
N ARG A 177 -21.54 9.00 7.40
CA ARG A 177 -21.16 7.87 8.25
C ARG A 177 -22.20 6.75 8.20
N ASP A 178 -23.49 7.10 8.24
CA ASP A 178 -24.57 6.14 8.34
C ASP A 178 -24.84 5.42 7.02
N ALA A 179 -24.83 6.12 5.88
CA ALA A 179 -24.94 5.45 4.59
C ALA A 179 -23.71 4.58 4.32
N TYR A 180 -22.52 5.06 4.66
CA TYR A 180 -21.30 4.26 4.52
C TYR A 180 -21.35 2.97 5.35
N LEU A 181 -21.78 3.06 6.62
CA LEU A 181 -21.94 1.90 7.49
C LEU A 181 -22.98 0.92 6.93
N LYS A 182 -24.12 1.41 6.42
CA LYS A 182 -25.15 0.57 5.80
C LYS A 182 -24.61 -0.16 4.56
N VAL A 183 -23.93 0.55 3.66
CA VAL A 183 -23.32 -0.06 2.45
C VAL A 183 -22.27 -1.09 2.81
N PHE A 184 -21.44 -0.79 3.82
CA PHE A 184 -20.41 -1.70 4.29
C PHE A 184 -21.01 -2.98 4.89
N LEU A 185 -22.00 -2.87 5.78
CA LEU A 185 -22.70 -4.01 6.36
C LEU A 185 -23.44 -4.83 5.30
N HIS A 186 -24.09 -4.18 4.34
CA HIS A 186 -24.76 -4.84 3.22
C HIS A 186 -23.75 -5.63 2.36
N THR A 187 -22.58 -5.05 2.09
CA THR A 187 -21.52 -5.71 1.33
C THR A 187 -20.95 -6.91 2.09
N LEU A 188 -20.69 -6.77 3.39
CA LEU A 188 -20.25 -7.88 4.25
C LEU A 188 -21.26 -9.03 4.29
N LYS A 189 -22.56 -8.71 4.38
CA LYS A 189 -23.64 -9.70 4.38
C LYS A 189 -23.73 -10.43 3.04
N ARG A 190 -23.66 -9.69 1.92
CA ARG A 190 -23.67 -10.27 0.57
C ARG A 190 -22.53 -11.25 0.35
N GLU A 191 -21.38 -10.98 0.96
CA GLU A 191 -20.16 -11.79 0.80
C GLU A 191 -19.98 -12.89 1.86
N ASN A 192 -20.97 -13.10 2.73
CA ASN A 192 -20.91 -14.05 3.83
C ASN A 192 -19.70 -13.86 4.77
N ARG A 193 -19.18 -12.63 4.87
CA ARG A 193 -18.04 -12.28 5.74
C ARG A 193 -18.45 -11.65 7.09
N HIS A 194 -19.73 -11.69 7.42
CA HIS A 194 -20.26 -11.06 8.63
C HIS A 194 -19.63 -11.60 9.92
N SER A 195 -19.45 -12.93 10.00
CA SER A 195 -18.85 -13.59 11.17
C SER A 195 -17.38 -13.17 11.39
N GLU A 196 -16.64 -12.90 10.31
CA GLU A 196 -15.25 -12.44 10.39
C GLU A 196 -15.16 -11.04 10.99
N TYR A 197 -16.15 -10.19 10.74
CA TYR A 197 -16.21 -8.84 11.29
C TYR A 197 -16.64 -8.83 12.77
N GLU A 198 -17.61 -9.67 13.15
CA GLU A 198 -18.02 -9.84 14.57
C GLU A 198 -16.84 -10.28 15.44
N LEU A 199 -16.00 -11.20 14.93
CA LEU A 199 -14.75 -11.63 15.56
C LEU A 199 -13.74 -10.48 15.73
N ALA A 200 -13.69 -9.54 14.79
CA ALA A 200 -12.74 -8.42 14.83
C ALA A 200 -13.17 -7.32 15.81
N ASN A 201 -14.46 -7.04 15.96
CA ASN A 201 -14.95 -5.98 16.84
C ASN A 201 -15.23 -6.46 18.27
N GLY A 202 -15.56 -7.73 18.47
CA GLY A 202 -15.95 -8.25 19.78
C GLY A 202 -17.33 -7.76 20.25
N GLU A 203 -18.11 -7.13 19.37
CA GLU A 203 -19.50 -6.75 19.58
C GLU A 203 -20.37 -7.46 18.54
N GLU A 204 -21.49 -8.05 18.98
CA GLU A 204 -22.48 -8.66 18.09
C GLU A 204 -23.17 -7.57 17.25
N ILE A 205 -23.10 -7.68 15.92
CA ILE A 205 -23.70 -6.71 14.99
C ILE A 205 -25.24 -6.77 15.02
N GLY A 206 -25.80 -7.82 15.65
CA GLY A 206 -27.23 -8.12 15.74
C GLY A 206 -28.12 -6.98 16.25
N ARG A 207 -27.58 -5.99 16.98
CA ARG A 207 -28.37 -4.84 17.44
C ARG A 207 -28.62 -3.74 16.39
N ILE A 208 -27.90 -3.71 15.27
CA ILE A 208 -28.00 -2.61 14.27
C ILE A 208 -28.95 -2.97 13.10
N SER A 209 -29.37 -4.23 12.97
CA SER A 209 -29.98 -4.78 11.75
C SER A 209 -31.49 -4.52 11.52
N SER A 210 -32.23 -3.84 12.41
CA SER A 210 -33.70 -3.87 12.36
C SER A 210 -34.37 -2.84 11.42
N SER A 211 -33.65 -1.93 10.76
CA SER A 211 -34.27 -0.78 10.07
C SER A 211 -33.88 -0.61 8.59
N TYR A 212 -33.24 -1.59 7.95
CA TYR A 212 -32.85 -1.45 6.55
C TYR A 212 -34.00 -1.80 5.60
N ASN A 213 -34.57 -0.79 4.94
CA ASN A 213 -35.54 -0.97 3.87
C ASN A 213 -34.79 -1.03 2.52
N PRO A 214 -34.78 -2.18 1.80
CA PRO A 214 -33.98 -2.36 0.58
C PRO A 214 -34.33 -1.41 -0.57
N GLU A 215 -35.49 -0.74 -0.54
CA GLU A 215 -35.93 0.21 -1.56
C GLU A 215 -35.06 1.47 -1.66
N ASP A 216 -34.38 1.89 -0.57
CA ASP A 216 -33.51 3.09 -0.57
C ASP A 216 -32.18 2.88 -1.31
N SER A 217 -31.77 1.63 -1.55
CA SER A 217 -30.47 1.30 -2.14
C SER A 217 -30.38 1.55 -3.65
N ASN A 218 -31.53 1.63 -4.32
CA ASN A 218 -31.61 1.89 -5.76
C ASN A 218 -31.23 3.34 -6.11
N HIS A 219 -31.23 4.27 -5.14
CA HIS A 219 -30.91 5.67 -5.40
C HIS A 219 -29.40 5.97 -5.53
N TYR A 220 -28.53 5.11 -4.99
CA TYR A 220 -27.08 5.31 -5.02
C TYR A 220 -26.38 4.68 -6.25
N SER A 221 -27.03 3.77 -6.96
CA SER A 221 -26.43 3.15 -8.17
C SER A 221 -26.58 3.98 -9.45
N SER A 222 -27.35 5.07 -9.42
CA SER A 222 -27.58 5.95 -10.58
C SER A 222 -26.84 7.30 -10.51
N GLY A 223 -25.94 7.47 -9.54
CA GLY A 223 -24.94 8.55 -9.51
C GLY A 223 -23.82 8.32 -10.54
N SER A 224 -24.23 8.15 -11.78
CA SER A 224 -23.40 8.17 -12.97
C SER A 224 -22.60 9.47 -13.00
N VAL A 225 -21.34 9.42 -12.56
CA VAL A 225 -20.29 10.34 -13.02
C VAL A 225 -20.02 10.00 -14.49
N THR A 226 -20.99 10.30 -15.34
CA THR A 226 -20.81 10.56 -16.78
C THR A 226 -20.25 11.96 -16.92
N GLY A 227 -19.03 12.14 -16.42
CA GLY A 227 -18.19 13.30 -16.65
C GLY A 227 -16.92 12.85 -17.37
N SER A 228 -17.06 12.62 -18.68
CA SER A 228 -15.99 12.88 -19.67
C SER A 228 -14.57 12.30 -19.41
N THR A 229 -14.43 10.99 -19.20
CA THR A 229 -13.12 10.30 -19.41
C THR A 229 -13.22 8.92 -20.06
N ARG A 230 -14.43 8.38 -20.29
CA ARG A 230 -14.63 7.06 -20.92
C ARG A 230 -14.36 6.99 -22.43
N SER A 231 -13.97 8.09 -23.08
CA SER A 231 -13.70 8.09 -24.53
C SER A 231 -12.31 7.56 -24.91
N LEU A 232 -11.28 7.66 -24.04
CA LEU A 232 -9.91 7.29 -24.44
C LEU A 232 -9.51 5.85 -24.07
N ALA A 233 -10.04 5.27 -22.98
CA ALA A 233 -9.69 3.90 -22.60
C ALA A 233 -10.32 2.83 -23.52
N LYS A 234 -11.44 3.15 -24.18
CA LYS A 234 -12.13 2.21 -25.09
C LYS A 234 -11.46 2.11 -26.47
N ILE A 235 -10.63 3.10 -26.84
CA ILE A 235 -9.88 3.10 -28.10
C ILE A 235 -8.56 2.31 -27.96
N LEU A 236 -7.96 2.22 -26.77
CA LEU A 236 -6.65 1.56 -26.59
C LEU A 236 -6.71 0.05 -26.32
N PHE A 237 -7.87 -0.55 -26.04
CA PHE A 237 -7.95 -1.97 -25.67
C PHE A 237 -8.98 -2.80 -26.44
N SER A 238 -9.57 -2.26 -27.52
CA SER A 238 -10.50 -2.99 -28.39
C SER A 238 -9.80 -3.75 -29.54
N SER A 239 -8.66 -4.39 -29.26
CA SER A 239 -8.02 -5.31 -30.22
C SER A 239 -7.37 -6.49 -29.50
N ARG A 240 -8.21 -7.41 -29.02
CA ARG A 240 -7.90 -8.85 -28.93
C ARG A 240 -9.11 -9.61 -28.40
N ALA A 241 -9.97 -10.02 -29.31
CA ALA A 241 -10.90 -11.12 -29.10
C ALA A 241 -10.93 -11.93 -30.39
N THR A 242 -10.27 -13.08 -30.35
CA THR A 242 -10.66 -14.36 -30.97
C THR A 242 -9.48 -15.31 -30.76
N ASP A 243 -9.62 -16.26 -29.84
CA ASP A 243 -9.83 -17.64 -30.26
C ASP A 243 -10.19 -18.51 -29.07
N ASP A 244 -11.31 -19.21 -29.26
CA ASP A 244 -11.84 -20.27 -28.43
C ASP A 244 -10.94 -21.50 -28.43
N SER A 245 -10.82 -22.18 -27.29
CA SER A 245 -10.83 -23.66 -27.26
C SER A 245 -10.94 -24.18 -25.83
N VAL A 246 -12.16 -24.65 -25.55
CA VAL A 246 -12.49 -25.92 -24.90
C VAL A 246 -11.29 -26.81 -24.52
N THR A 247 -11.10 -27.04 -23.23
CA THR A 247 -10.87 -28.38 -22.68
C THR A 247 -11.36 -28.42 -21.24
N ALA A 248 -12.46 -29.14 -21.03
CA ALA A 248 -12.80 -29.71 -19.74
C ALA A 248 -11.73 -30.76 -19.38
N PHE A 249 -11.16 -30.67 -18.18
CA PHE A 249 -10.44 -31.78 -17.59
C PHE A 249 -10.84 -31.92 -16.12
N HIS A 250 -11.37 -33.10 -15.86
CA HIS A 250 -11.70 -33.72 -14.60
C HIS A 250 -10.44 -33.91 -13.74
N ASP A 251 -10.55 -33.78 -12.41
CA ASP A 251 -10.18 -34.83 -11.44
C ASP A 251 -9.83 -34.28 -10.04
N ASP A 252 -10.66 -34.72 -9.10
CA ASP A 252 -10.28 -35.43 -7.88
C ASP A 252 -8.91 -35.11 -7.25
N LEU A 253 -8.95 -34.42 -6.12
CA LEU A 253 -7.97 -34.61 -5.05
C LEU A 253 -8.63 -34.32 -3.70
N GLY A 254 -9.00 -35.39 -3.01
CA GLY A 254 -9.45 -35.38 -1.64
C GLY A 254 -8.38 -34.79 -0.73
N MET A 255 -8.75 -33.77 0.04
CA MET A 255 -7.89 -33.20 1.08
C MET A 255 -8.45 -33.54 2.46
N SER A 256 -7.70 -34.42 3.10
CA SER A 256 -7.81 -34.88 4.49
C SER A 256 -8.05 -33.76 5.48
N THR A 257 -9.05 -33.97 6.34
CA THR A 257 -9.34 -33.19 7.54
C THR A 257 -8.16 -33.28 8.54
N VAL A 258 -7.57 -32.14 8.87
CA VAL A 258 -6.59 -32.02 9.98
C VAL A 258 -7.34 -31.57 11.24
N PRO A 259 -7.18 -32.23 12.40
CA PRO A 259 -7.89 -31.88 13.61
C PRO A 259 -7.37 -30.58 14.25
N LYS A 260 -8.31 -29.70 14.63
CA LYS A 260 -8.09 -28.54 15.50
C LYS A 260 -7.61 -29.01 16.88
N ARG A 261 -6.34 -28.75 17.22
CA ARG A 261 -5.90 -28.74 18.62
C ARG A 261 -6.35 -27.44 19.28
N MET A 262 -7.10 -27.58 20.37
CA MET A 262 -7.32 -26.56 21.38
C MET A 262 -5.97 -26.16 22.00
N LEU A 263 -5.70 -24.86 22.08
CA LEU A 263 -4.74 -24.31 23.03
C LEU A 263 -5.53 -23.56 24.10
N VAL A 264 -5.26 -23.99 25.32
CA VAL A 264 -5.65 -23.38 26.61
C VAL A 264 -4.96 -22.03 26.76
#